data_AF-A0A2U1NZ07-F1
#
_entry.id   AF-A0A2U1NZ07-F1
#
_cell.length_a   1.000
_cell.length_b   1.000
_cell.length_c   1.000
_cell.angle_alpha   90.00
_cell.angle_beta   90.00
_cell.angle_gamma   90.00
#
_symmetry.space_group_name_H-M   'P 1'
#
loop_
_entity.id
_entity.type
_entity.pdbx_description
1 polymer ?
#
loop_
_entity_poly.entity_id
_entity_poly.type
_entity_poly.pdbx_seq_one_letter_code
_entity_poly.pdbx_strand_id
1 'polypeptide(L)'
;MGLRFKRGWCFSGVKDVRTLLDECFLPKAPTALRWVEYIPIKINVFALKVFLDRLPTRSNLQHRGVQVSDSLCPICSSALEDSSHLLFSYSLVTDVVRLCMDVSESAALLEASPS
;
A
#
# COMPACT_ATOMS: atom_id res chain seq x y z
N MET A 1 -22.07 16.69 7.27
CA MET A 1 -21.28 16.92 8.49
C MET A 1 -20.02 17.71 8.14
N GLY A 2 -19.89 18.94 8.66
CA GLY A 2 -18.82 19.87 8.30
C GLY A 2 -17.48 19.54 8.95
N LEU A 3 -16.40 19.65 8.17
CA LEU A 3 -15.03 19.61 8.65
C LEU A 3 -14.77 20.88 9.47
N ARG A 4 -14.66 20.74 10.79
CA ARG A 4 -14.32 21.84 11.70
C ARG A 4 -12.82 22.14 11.58
N PHE A 5 -12.45 22.94 10.58
CA PHE A 5 -11.09 23.45 10.39
C PHE A 5 -10.69 24.33 11.59
N LYS A 6 -9.80 23.84 12.46
CA LYS A 6 -9.15 24.69 13.48
C LYS A 6 -8.15 25.61 12.76
N ARG A 7 -8.37 26.92 12.90
CA ARG A 7 -7.48 27.98 12.40
C ARG A 7 -6.09 27.86 13.05
N GLY A 8 -5.02 28.01 12.26
CA GLY A 8 -3.66 28.26 12.77
C GLY A 8 -2.57 27.24 12.44
N TRP A 9 -2.60 26.56 11.29
CA TRP A 9 -1.56 25.59 10.94
C TRP A 9 -0.49 26.23 10.05
N CYS A 10 0.66 26.53 10.65
CA CYS A 10 1.92 26.70 9.92
C CYS A 10 2.59 25.33 9.88
N PHE A 11 2.54 24.64 8.74
CA PHE A 11 3.14 23.31 8.58
C PHE A 11 4.66 23.43 8.65
N SER A 12 5.26 23.15 9.80
CA SER A 12 6.70 23.33 9.98
C SER A 12 7.51 22.04 9.77
N GLY A 13 6.89 20.89 9.48
CA GLY A 13 7.65 19.70 9.15
C GLY A 13 6.86 18.44 8.84
N VAL A 14 7.57 17.43 8.32
CA VAL A 14 7.06 16.08 8.00
C VAL A 14 6.38 15.38 9.17
N LYS A 15 6.65 15.79 10.42
CA LYS A 15 6.04 15.26 11.63
C LYS A 15 4.55 15.64 11.74
N ASP A 16 4.19 16.88 11.40
CA ASP A 16 2.79 17.35 11.40
C ASP A 16 1.98 16.67 10.32
N VAL A 17 2.57 16.45 9.14
CA VAL A 17 1.92 15.72 8.04
C VAL A 17 1.65 14.28 8.46
N ARG A 18 2.59 13.62 9.15
CA ARG A 18 2.39 12.27 9.69
C ARG A 18 1.25 12.25 10.70
N THR A 19 1.24 13.16 11.66
CA THR A 19 0.16 13.24 12.67
C THR A 19 -1.20 13.48 12.03
N LEU A 20 -1.29 14.27 10.96
CA LEU A 20 -2.55 14.46 10.23
C LEU A 20 -2.99 13.21 9.46
N LEU A 21 -2.05 12.48 8.86
CA LEU A 21 -2.35 11.18 8.27
C LEU A 21 -2.80 10.20 9.36
N ASP A 22 -2.14 10.18 10.50
CA ASP A 22 -2.51 9.32 11.62
C ASP A 22 -3.93 9.63 12.12
N GLU A 23 -4.25 10.90 12.38
CA GLU A 23 -5.58 11.34 12.81
C GLU A 23 -6.69 11.14 11.75
N CYS A 24 -6.35 11.25 10.46
CA CYS A 24 -7.34 11.05 9.39
C CYS A 24 -7.58 9.58 9.06
N PHE A 25 -6.55 8.74 9.18
CA PHE A 25 -6.55 7.37 8.68
C PHE A 25 -6.64 6.31 9.79
N LEU A 26 -5.97 6.48 10.94
CA LEU A 26 -5.93 5.48 12.01
C LEU A 26 -7.19 5.33 12.85
N PRO A 27 -7.92 6.39 13.27
CA PRO A 27 -9.07 6.20 14.15
C PRO A 27 -10.23 5.44 13.49
N LYS A 28 -10.13 5.10 12.20
CA LYS A 28 -11.14 4.38 11.43
C LYS A 28 -10.63 3.08 10.81
N ALA A 29 -9.36 2.74 11.04
CA ALA A 29 -8.71 1.62 10.38
C ALA A 29 -8.86 0.33 11.22
N PRO A 30 -9.22 -0.82 10.62
CA PRO A 30 -9.22 -2.11 11.31
C PRO A 30 -7.82 -2.47 11.84
N THR A 31 -7.75 -3.34 12.84
CA THR A 31 -6.52 -3.68 13.57
C THR A 31 -5.34 -4.11 12.67
N ALA A 32 -5.63 -4.70 11.51
CA ALA A 32 -4.62 -5.10 10.50
C ALA A 32 -3.95 -3.92 9.76
N LEU A 33 -4.45 -2.69 9.93
CA LEU A 33 -3.93 -1.46 9.32
C LEU A 33 -3.19 -0.56 10.31
N ARG A 34 -2.95 -1.04 11.53
CA ARG A 34 -2.13 -0.32 12.50
C ARG A 34 -0.71 -0.20 11.94
N TRP A 35 -0.15 1.00 11.98
CA TRP A 35 1.23 1.25 11.58
C TRP A 35 2.18 0.27 12.26
N VAL A 36 3.02 -0.35 11.43
CA VAL A 36 4.06 -1.25 11.87
C VAL A 36 5.36 -0.48 11.93
N GLU A 37 5.89 -0.24 13.14
CA GLU A 37 7.04 0.66 13.38
C GLU A 37 8.33 0.18 12.70
N TYR A 38 8.52 -1.14 12.58
CA TYR A 38 9.69 -1.73 11.94
C TYR A 38 9.61 -1.77 10.41
N ILE A 39 8.46 -1.41 9.82
CA ILE A 39 8.27 -1.36 8.37
C ILE A 39 8.48 0.09 7.88
N PRO A 40 9.21 0.31 6.77
CA PRO A 40 9.38 1.64 6.22
C PRO A 40 8.04 2.34 5.94
N ILE A 41 7.94 3.63 6.26
CA ILE A 41 6.70 4.42 6.12
C ILE A 41 6.03 4.28 4.75
N LYS A 42 6.82 4.20 3.67
CA LYS A 42 6.32 4.06 2.30
C LYS A 42 5.53 2.76 2.11
N ILE A 43 5.97 1.67 2.74
CA ILE A 43 5.32 0.36 2.66
C ILE A 43 4.02 0.35 3.45
N ASN A 44 4.00 0.95 4.65
CA ASN A 44 2.76 1.08 5.42
C ASN A 44 1.72 1.95 4.69
N VAL A 45 2.13 3.07 4.09
CA VAL A 45 1.24 3.90 3.25
C VAL A 45 0.74 3.12 2.04
N PHE A 46 1.61 2.33 1.41
CA PHE A 46 1.23 1.49 0.29
C PHE A 46 0.19 0.44 0.69
N ALA A 47 0.45 -0.34 1.75
CA ALA A 47 -0.47 -1.34 2.28
C ALA A 47 -1.83 -0.73 2.64
N LEU A 48 -1.85 0.46 3.24
CA LEU A 48 -3.08 1.19 3.53
C LEU A 48 -3.85 1.56 2.26
N LYS A 49 -3.15 2.02 1.21
CA LYS A 49 -3.79 2.33 -0.08
C LYS A 49 -4.33 1.07 -0.76
N VAL A 50 -3.66 -0.07 -0.63
CA VAL A 50 -4.15 -1.37 -1.14
C VAL A 50 -5.43 -1.77 -0.41
N PHE A 51 -5.40 -1.77 0.92
CA PHE A 51 -6.55 -2.18 1.72
C PHE A 51 -7.79 -1.32 1.50
N LEU A 52 -7.61 -0.01 1.35
CA LEU A 52 -8.71 0.92 1.09
C LEU A 52 -9.17 0.91 -0.38
N ASP A 53 -8.56 0.08 -1.23
CA ASP A 53 -8.72 0.07 -2.67
C ASP A 53 -8.57 1.47 -3.29
N ARG A 54 -7.48 2.15 -2.89
CA ARG A 54 -7.14 3.52 -3.29
C ARG A 54 -5.90 3.59 -4.16
N LEU A 55 -5.45 2.47 -4.70
CA LEU A 55 -4.44 2.47 -5.74
C LEU A 55 -4.99 3.15 -7.01
N PRO A 56 -4.12 3.84 -7.78
CA PRO A 56 -4.52 4.48 -9.03
C PRO A 56 -4.68 3.44 -10.15
N THR A 57 -5.49 2.41 -9.90
CA THR A 57 -5.79 1.37 -10.90
C THR A 57 -6.84 1.87 -11.86
N ARG A 58 -6.88 1.33 -13.09
CA ARG A 58 -7.92 1.68 -14.09
C ARG A 58 -9.33 1.50 -13.54
N SER A 59 -9.57 0.39 -12.84
CA SER A 59 -10.83 0.12 -12.16
C SER A 59 -11.17 1.20 -11.14
N ASN A 60 -10.23 1.58 -10.26
CA ASN A 60 -10.45 2.62 -9.26
C ASN A 60 -10.61 4.02 -9.85
N LEU A 61 -9.94 4.30 -10.97
CA LEU A 61 -10.10 5.56 -11.70
C LEU A 61 -11.50 5.66 -12.33
N GLN A 62 -11.99 4.59 -12.95
CA GLN A 62 -13.34 4.52 -13.50
C GLN A 62 -14.41 4.70 -12.40
N HIS A 63 -14.23 4.03 -11.24
CA HIS A 63 -15.13 4.18 -10.09
C HIS A 63 -15.17 5.62 -9.55
N ARG A 64 -14.12 6.42 -9.76
CA ARG A 64 -14.06 7.84 -9.38
C ARG A 64 -14.58 8.78 -10.47
N GLY A 65 -15.10 8.25 -11.57
CA GLY A 65 -15.59 9.03 -12.71
C GLY A 65 -14.47 9.60 -13.60
N VAL A 66 -13.23 9.13 -13.46
CA VAL A 66 -12.17 9.47 -14.40
C VAL A 66 -12.37 8.65 -15.66
N GLN A 67 -12.45 9.33 -16.81
CA GLN A 67 -12.58 8.67 -18.11
C GLN A 67 -11.28 7.94 -18.44
N VAL A 68 -11.41 6.64 -18.67
CA VAL A 68 -10.31 5.74 -18.94
C VAL A 68 -10.71 4.95 -20.19
N SER A 69 -9.85 4.98 -21.21
CA SER A 69 -10.14 4.40 -22.54
C SER A 69 -10.35 2.88 -22.53
N ASP A 70 -9.66 2.18 -21.65
CA ASP A 70 -9.73 0.73 -21.48
C ASP A 70 -9.47 0.37 -20.02
N SER A 71 -10.21 -0.62 -19.50
CA SER A 71 -10.07 -1.13 -18.14
C SER A 71 -9.03 -2.26 -18.03
N LEU A 72 -8.49 -2.72 -19.17
CA LEU A 72 -7.44 -3.72 -19.20
C LEU A 72 -6.11 -3.21 -18.64
N CYS A 73 -5.38 -4.13 -18.01
CA CYS A 73 -4.04 -3.90 -17.50
C CYS A 73 -3.07 -3.60 -18.65
N PRO A 74 -2.32 -2.49 -18.62
CA PRO A 74 -1.38 -2.10 -19.67
C PRO A 74 -0.17 -3.02 -19.76
N ILE A 75 0.05 -3.86 -18.75
CA ILE A 75 1.19 -4.77 -18.68
C ILE A 75 0.87 -6.10 -19.37
N CYS A 76 -0.30 -6.68 -19.08
CA CYS A 76 -0.67 -8.01 -19.60
C CYS A 76 -1.74 -7.95 -20.70
N SER A 77 -2.42 -6.82 -20.87
CA SER A 77 -3.48 -6.56 -21.87
C SER A 77 -4.60 -7.61 -21.95
N SER A 78 -4.79 -8.41 -20.90
CA SER A 78 -5.66 -9.60 -20.93
C SER A 78 -6.60 -9.70 -19.73
N ALA A 79 -6.33 -8.96 -18.66
CA ALA A 79 -7.17 -8.92 -17.47
C ALA A 79 -7.42 -7.48 -17.04
N LEU A 80 -8.47 -7.29 -16.25
CA LEU A 80 -8.82 -6.01 -15.64
C LEU A 80 -7.67 -5.51 -14.77
N GLU A 81 -7.33 -4.22 -14.87
CA GLU A 81 -6.38 -3.59 -13.97
C GLU A 81 -7.06 -3.30 -12.63
N ASP A 82 -6.97 -4.24 -11.71
CA ASP A 82 -7.37 -4.08 -10.31
C ASP A 82 -6.19 -4.32 -9.35
N SER A 83 -6.41 -3.97 -8.07
CA SER A 83 -5.39 -4.08 -7.03
C SER A 83 -4.92 -5.52 -6.83
N SER A 84 -5.78 -6.53 -7.04
CA SER A 84 -5.43 -7.94 -6.89
C SER A 84 -4.55 -8.41 -8.05
N HIS A 85 -4.91 -8.03 -9.27
CA HIS A 85 -4.20 -8.38 -10.49
C HIS A 85 -2.80 -7.80 -10.51
N LEU A 86 -2.64 -6.52 -10.12
CA LEU A 86 -1.35 -5.85 -10.05
C LEU A 86 -0.41 -6.42 -8.98
N LEU A 87 -0.95 -6.94 -7.86
CA LEU A 87 -0.15 -7.36 -6.71
C LEU A 87 0.04 -8.87 -6.60
N PHE A 88 -0.88 -9.68 -7.11
CA PHE A 88 -0.88 -11.12 -6.86
C PHE A 88 -0.94 -11.97 -8.13
N SER A 89 -1.51 -11.45 -9.22
CA SER A 89 -1.67 -12.23 -10.45
C SER A 89 -0.50 -12.12 -11.42
N TYR A 90 0.38 -11.13 -11.24
CA TYR A 90 1.46 -10.90 -12.18
C TYR A 90 2.78 -11.55 -11.76
N SER A 91 3.41 -12.26 -12.70
CA SER A 91 4.60 -13.09 -12.49
C SER A 91 5.76 -12.33 -11.84
N LEU A 92 5.96 -11.04 -12.12
CA LEU A 92 7.03 -10.26 -11.46
C LEU A 92 6.87 -10.19 -9.94
N VAL A 93 5.64 -10.06 -9.42
CA VAL A 93 5.44 -10.04 -7.97
C VAL A 93 5.60 -11.43 -7.40
N THR A 94 5.14 -12.45 -8.12
CA THR A 94 5.35 -13.86 -7.75
C THR A 94 6.84 -14.18 -7.68
N ASP A 95 7.63 -13.72 -8.65
CA ASP A 95 9.07 -13.96 -8.72
C ASP A 95 9.81 -13.22 -7.60
N VAL A 96 9.46 -11.95 -7.32
CA VAL A 96 10.04 -11.18 -6.21
C VAL A 96 9.67 -11.78 -4.85
N VAL A 97 8.41 -12.18 -4.66
CA VAL A 97 7.97 -12.82 -3.41
C VAL A 97 8.67 -14.17 -3.24
N ARG A 98 8.79 -14.99 -4.29
CA ARG A 98 9.55 -16.24 -4.24
C ARG A 98 11.00 -16.00 -3.88
N LEU A 99 11.68 -15.07 -4.57
CA LEU A 99 13.05 -14.68 -4.25
C LEU A 99 13.20 -14.21 -2.79
N CYS A 100 12.29 -13.38 -2.28
CA CYS A 100 12.35 -12.90 -0.90
C CYS A 100 12.12 -14.03 0.12
N MET A 101 11.20 -14.96 -0.16
CA MET A 101 10.94 -16.11 0.72
C MET A 101 12.14 -17.08 0.71
N ASP A 102 12.72 -17.34 -0.47
CA ASP A 102 13.91 -18.19 -0.63
C ASP A 102 15.15 -17.60 0.10
N VAL A 103 15.33 -16.28 0.04
CA VAL A 103 16.40 -15.56 0.77
C VAL A 103 16.18 -15.58 2.29
N SER A 104 14.93 -15.51 2.75
CA SER A 104 14.62 -15.57 4.18
C SER A 104 14.86 -16.97 4.79
N GLU A 105 14.59 -18.03 4.03
CA GLU A 105 14.84 -19.41 4.48
C GLU A 105 16.34 -19.75 4.50
N SER A 106 17.08 -19.27 3.52
CA SER A 106 18.54 -19.42 3.49
C SER A 106 19.27 -18.58 4.56
N ALA A 107 18.73 -17.43 4.96
CA ALA A 107 19.23 -16.67 6.11
C ALA A 107 18.97 -17.37 7.44
N ALA A 108 17.82 -18.05 7.60
CA ALA A 108 17.49 -18.80 8.82
C ALA A 108 18.40 -20.03 9.02
N LEU A 109 18.90 -20.64 7.94
CA LEU A 109 19.84 -21.77 8.00
C LEU A 109 21.27 -21.36 8.42
N LEU A 110 21.68 -20.11 8.15
CA LEU A 110 23.00 -19.59 8.55
C LEU A 110 23.06 -19.26 10.05
N GLU A 111 21.95 -18.84 10.65
CA GLU A 111 21.86 -18.53 12.09
C GLU A 111 21.70 -19.80 12.97
N ALA A 112 21.43 -20.96 12.36
CA ALA A 112 21.19 -22.22 13.08
C ALA A 112 22.43 -23.11 13.27
N SER A 113 23.63 -22.67 12.88
CA SER A 113 24.88 -23.39 13.22
C SER A 113 25.28 -23.12 14.68
N PRO A 114 25.21 -24.11 15.58
CA PRO A 114 25.70 -23.93 16.94
C PRO A 114 27.23 -23.92 16.93
N SER A 115 27.82 -22.99 17.67
CA SER A 115 29.25 -23.00 18.03
C SER A 115 29.57 -24.14 19.00
#